data_AF-A0A976PRV1-F1
#
_entry.id   AF-A0A976PRV1-F1
#
_cell.length_a   1.000
_cell.length_b   1.000
_cell.length_c   1.000
_cell.angle_alpha   90.00
_cell.angle_beta   90.00
_cell.angle_gamma   90.00
#
_symmetry.space_group_name_H-M   'P 1'
#
loop_
_entity.id
_entity.type
_entity.pdbx_description
1 polymer ?
#
loop_
_entity_poly.entity_id
_entity_poly.type
_entity_poly.pdbx_seq_one_letter_code
_entity_poly.pdbx_strand_id
1 'polypeptide(L)' 'MAVEPVVYGASDRPPRGDYGRARDDYTCEQDWSAYTATDHDTYRRLYERQSALLAGRA' A
#
# COMPACT_ATOMS: atom_id res chain seq x y z
N MET A 1 25.02 26.59 -10.27
CA MET A 1 24.42 25.37 -10.85
C MET A 1 22.92 25.46 -10.61
N ALA A 2 22.10 25.47 -11.66
CA ALA A 2 20.64 25.47 -11.51
C ALA A 2 20.17 24.06 -11.09
N VAL A 3 19.28 23.97 -10.10
CA VAL A 3 18.67 22.71 -9.68
C VAL A 3 17.45 22.48 -10.56
N GLU A 4 17.44 21.39 -11.32
CA GLU A 4 16.24 21.02 -12.08
C GLU A 4 15.10 20.62 -11.12
N PRO A 5 13.86 21.06 -11.40
CA PRO A 5 12.72 20.74 -10.56
C PRO A 5 12.42 19.24 -10.61
N VAL A 6 12.14 18.65 -9.46
CA VAL A 6 11.68 17.25 -9.37
C VAL A 6 10.32 17.15 -10.05
N VAL A 7 10.26 16.39 -11.15
CA VAL A 7 9.01 16.13 -11.88
C VAL A 7 8.32 14.91 -11.27
N TYR A 8 7.07 15.08 -10.84
CA TYR A 8 6.24 13.95 -10.40
C TYR A 8 5.96 13.03 -11.60
N GLY A 9 6.49 11.80 -11.54
CA GLY A 9 6.44 10.83 -12.66
C GLY A 9 7.80 10.52 -13.28
N ALA A 10 8.87 11.28 -13.00
CA ALA A 10 10.23 10.99 -13.44
C ALA A 10 10.93 9.91 -12.57
N SER A 11 10.17 9.06 -11.89
CA SER A 11 10.74 8.02 -11.05
C SER A 11 11.05 6.79 -11.89
N ASP A 12 12.29 6.30 -11.82
CA ASP A 12 12.66 5.00 -12.37
C ASP A 12 12.05 3.82 -11.58
N ARG A 13 11.38 4.09 -10.45
CA ARG A 13 10.70 3.03 -9.70
C ARG A 13 9.46 2.58 -10.47
N PRO A 14 9.30 1.27 -10.69
CA PRO A 14 8.09 0.76 -11.29
C PRO A 14 6.89 1.05 -10.38
N PRO A 15 5.67 1.08 -10.97
CA PRO A 15 4.44 1.18 -10.20
C PRO A 15 4.40 0.13 -9.08
N ARG A 16 3.88 0.52 -7.91
CA ARG A 16 3.69 -0.41 -6.80
C ARG A 16 2.46 -1.27 -7.08
N GLY A 17 2.67 -2.42 -7.70
CA GLY A 17 1.64 -3.38 -8.05
C GLY A 17 1.23 -3.35 -9.52
N ASP A 18 0.28 -4.22 -9.87
CA ASP A 18 -0.24 -4.34 -11.23
C ASP A 18 -1.47 -3.45 -11.43
N TYR A 19 -1.23 -2.27 -12.01
CA TYR A 19 -2.30 -1.32 -12.34
C TYR A 19 -3.13 -1.76 -13.54
N GLY A 20 -2.72 -2.78 -14.31
CA GLY A 20 -3.53 -3.36 -15.37
C GLY A 20 -4.80 -4.04 -14.85
N ARG A 21 -4.87 -4.33 -13.54
CA ARG A 21 -6.05 -4.88 -12.87
C ARG A 21 -7.06 -3.83 -12.43
N ALA A 22 -6.73 -2.55 -12.54
CA ALA A 22 -7.64 -1.48 -12.19
C ALA A 22 -8.69 -1.28 -13.30
N ARG A 23 -9.95 -1.08 -12.91
CA ARG A 23 -11.05 -0.68 -13.79
C ARG A 23 -10.99 0.83 -14.04
N ASP A 24 -11.78 1.31 -15.00
CA ASP A 24 -11.85 2.75 -15.34
C ASP A 24 -12.33 3.63 -14.17
N ASP A 25 -13.02 3.05 -13.19
CA ASP A 25 -13.45 3.70 -11.94
C ASP A 25 -12.40 3.61 -10.81
N TYR A 26 -11.18 3.18 -11.13
CA TYR A 26 -10.06 2.97 -10.20
C TYR A 26 -10.28 1.89 -9.14
N THR A 27 -11.30 1.05 -9.27
CA THR A 27 -11.48 -0.12 -8.41
C THR A 27 -10.68 -1.32 -8.95
N CYS A 28 -10.37 -2.27 -8.08
CA CYS A 28 -9.82 -3.55 -8.47
C CYS A 28 -10.39 -4.66 -7.58
N GLU A 29 -10.46 -5.87 -8.12
CA GLU A 29 -10.85 -7.03 -7.31
C GLU A 29 -9.71 -7.41 -6.36
N GLN A 30 -10.08 -7.64 -5.10
CA GLN A 30 -9.13 -8.05 -4.09
C GLN A 30 -8.63 -9.48 -4.35
N ASP A 31 -7.32 -9.61 -4.51
CA ASP A 31 -6.66 -10.91 -4.68
C ASP A 31 -6.40 -11.57 -3.33
N TRP A 32 -7.41 -12.25 -2.80
CA TRP A 32 -7.28 -12.93 -1.51
C TRP A 32 -6.18 -13.99 -1.50
N SER A 33 -5.95 -14.66 -2.63
CA SER A 33 -4.90 -15.68 -2.77
C SER A 33 -3.48 -15.11 -2.79
N ALA A 34 -3.30 -13.81 -3.05
CA ALA A 34 -1.99 -13.18 -3.07
C ALA A 34 -1.39 -12.99 -1.67
N TYR A 35 -2.19 -13.00 -0.61
CA TYR A 35 -1.69 -12.81 0.75
C TYR A 35 -1.02 -14.07 1.26
N THR A 36 0.26 -13.95 1.61
CA THR A 36 1.04 -15.02 2.20
C THR A 36 0.79 -15.12 3.71
N ALA A 37 1.22 -16.22 4.33
CA ALA A 37 1.20 -16.36 5.78
C ALA A 37 1.99 -15.24 6.49
N THR A 38 3.08 -14.77 5.89
CA THR A 38 3.90 -13.66 6.41
C THR A 38 3.14 -12.32 6.38
N ASP A 39 2.35 -12.09 5.34
CA ASP A 39 1.50 -10.89 5.24
C ASP A 39 0.43 -10.90 6.33
N HIS A 40 -0.20 -12.05 6.55
CA HIS A 40 -1.17 -12.23 7.63
C HIS A 40 -0.55 -12.04 9.02
N ASP A 41 0.67 -12.55 9.25
CA ASP A 41 1.40 -12.32 10.51
C ASP A 41 1.69 -10.83 10.73
N THR A 42 2.15 -10.15 9.67
CA THR A 42 2.43 -8.72 9.71
C THR A 42 1.18 -7.92 10.04
N TYR A 43 0.06 -8.21 9.37
CA TYR A 43 -1.24 -7.60 9.65
C TYR A 43 -1.64 -7.79 11.11
N ARG A 44 -1.59 -9.03 11.61
CA ARG A 44 -1.95 -9.37 13.00
C ARG A 44 -1.15 -8.56 14.01
N ARG A 45 0.17 -8.48 13.85
CA ARG A 45 1.06 -7.72 14.74
C ARG A 45 0.75 -6.22 14.73
N LEU A 46 0.49 -5.65 13.56
CA LEU A 46 0.14 -4.24 13.42
C LEU A 46 -1.23 -3.95 14.06
N TYR A 47 -2.20 -4.81 13.82
CA TYR A 47 -3.55 -4.70 14.39
C TYR A 47 -3.53 -4.76 15.91
N GLU A 48 -2.85 -5.75 16.50
CA GLU A 48 -2.73 -5.92 17.95
C GLU A 48 -2.09 -4.67 18.59
N ARG A 49 -0.96 -4.21 18.03
CA ARG A 49 -0.28 -3.00 18.49
C ARG A 49 -1.19 -1.79 18.44
N GLN A 50 -1.89 -1.58 17.31
CA GLN A 50 -2.69 -0.37 17.12
C GLN A 50 -3.93 -0.38 18.00
N SER A 51 -4.58 -1.54 18.13
CA SER A 51 -5.76 -1.72 19.00
C SER A 51 -5.44 -1.37 20.46
N ALA A 52 -4.26 -1.76 20.96
CA ALA A 52 -3.81 -1.42 22.31
C ALA A 52 -3.64 0.10 22.51
N LEU A 53 -3.26 0.84 21.47
CA LEU A 53 -3.07 2.29 21.53
C LEU A 53 -4.36 3.08 21.39
N LEU A 54 -5.38 2.51 20.74
CA LEU A 54 -6.60 3.22 20.37
C LEU A 54 -7.67 3.25 21.46
N ALA A 55 -7.50 2.53 22.56
CA ALA A 55 -8.45 2.56 23.67
C ALA A 55 -8.66 4.00 24.17
N GLY A 56 -9.88 4.52 23.99
CA GLY A 56 -10.25 5.90 24.34
C GLY A 56 -9.75 6.98 23.37
N ARG A 57 -9.34 6.62 22.15
CA ARG A 57 -8.77 7.54 21.13
C ARG A 57 -9.34 7.38 19.71
N ALA A 58 -10.04 6.29 19.42
CA ALA A 58 -10.65 6.00 18.12
C ALA A 58 -12.12 6.41 18.07
#